data_AF-A0A4X1UGI5-F1
#
_entry.id   AF-A0A4X1UGI5-F1
#
_cell.length_a   1.000
_cell.length_b   1.000
_cell.length_c   1.000
_cell.angle_alpha   90.00
_cell.angle_beta   90.00
_cell.angle_gamma   90.00
#
_symmetry.space_group_name_H-M   'P 1'
#
loop_
_entity.id
_entity.type
_entity.pdbx_description
1 polymer ?
#
loop_
_entity_poly.entity_id
_entity_poly.type
_entity_poly.pdbx_seq_one_letter_code
_entity_poly.pdbx_strand_id
1 'polypeptide(L)'
;MELGLSPSHLSSSPEDLYPAPGTPPGTPPSPDVPLSGEVKRSQPLPIPTSRKLREEELRSTSLPAIPNPFPELCSPPSQTPILGGPSSARGLLPRDASRPHVIKVYSEDGACRSVEVAAGATARYVCEMLVQRSHALSDENWGLVECHPHLALERGLEDHESVVEVQAAWPIGGDSRFVFRKNFAKYELFKNAPHSLFPEKMVSSCLDAHTGLSHEDLIQNFLNAGSFPEIQGFLQLRGSGRKLWKRFFCFLRRSGLYYSTKGTSKDPRHLQYVADVNESNVYVVTQGRKLYGMPTDFGFCIKPNKLRNGHKGLRIFCSEDEQSRTCWLAAFRLFKYGVQLYKNYQQAQSRHLRPSCAGSPPLRSVSDNTLVAMDFSGHAGRVIENPREALSAALEEAQAWRKKTNHRLSLPTPSSGTSLSAAIHRTQPWFHGRISREESQRLIGQQGLVDGLFLVRESQRNPQGFVLSLCHVQKVKHYLILPSEEEGRLYFSMDDGQTRFTDLLQLVEFHQLNRGILPCLLRHCCTRVAL
;
A
#
# COMPACT_ATOMS: atom_id res chain seq x y z
N MET A 1 -14.79 3.53 -67.86
CA MET A 1 -15.95 2.61 -67.85
C MET A 1 -15.87 1.90 -66.50
N GLU A 2 -16.52 2.46 -65.47
CA GLU A 2 -17.91 2.13 -65.04
C GLU A 2 -17.95 0.76 -64.32
N LEU A 3 -18.47 0.54 -63.11
CA LEU A 3 -19.32 1.22 -62.10
C LEU A 3 -18.86 0.68 -60.71
N GLY A 4 -18.96 1.32 -59.55
CA GLY A 4 -20.01 2.15 -58.97
C GLY A 4 -20.71 1.36 -57.87
N LEU A 5 -20.68 1.82 -56.60
CA LEU A 5 -21.76 1.70 -55.59
C LEU A 5 -21.36 2.46 -54.30
N SER A 6 -22.10 3.53 -54.01
CA SER A 6 -22.02 4.40 -52.83
C SER A 6 -23.06 3.99 -51.77
N PRO A 7 -22.91 4.38 -50.49
CA PRO A 7 -23.98 4.35 -49.50
C PRO A 7 -24.74 5.69 -49.44
N SER A 8 -26.04 5.61 -49.15
CA SER A 8 -27.01 6.70 -49.14
C SER A 8 -27.09 7.44 -47.79
N HIS A 9 -27.02 8.77 -47.86
CA HIS A 9 -27.63 9.69 -46.90
C HIS A 9 -28.99 10.15 -47.45
N LEU A 10 -29.96 10.47 -46.59
CA LEU A 10 -30.83 11.66 -46.74
C LEU A 10 -31.71 11.91 -45.50
N SER A 11 -31.70 13.16 -45.07
CA SER A 11 -32.57 13.81 -44.08
C SER A 11 -33.82 14.43 -44.72
N SER A 12 -34.90 14.67 -43.97
CA SER A 12 -35.61 15.96 -43.87
C SER A 12 -36.97 15.85 -43.15
N SER A 13 -37.25 16.86 -42.32
CA SER A 13 -38.49 17.23 -41.60
C SER A 13 -39.33 18.23 -42.44
N PRO A 14 -40.30 19.01 -41.89
CA PRO A 14 -41.58 18.72 -41.19
C PRO A 14 -42.80 19.41 -41.89
N GLU A 15 -44.06 19.15 -41.49
CA GLU A 15 -45.22 19.98 -41.89
C GLU A 15 -46.20 20.27 -40.74
N ASP A 16 -46.52 21.57 -40.59
CA ASP A 16 -47.55 22.22 -39.76
C ASP A 16 -48.82 22.48 -40.57
N LEU A 17 -50.02 22.35 -39.97
CA LEU A 17 -51.29 22.91 -40.49
C LEU A 17 -52.24 23.36 -39.35
N TYR A 18 -52.69 24.61 -39.41
CA TYR A 18 -53.82 25.28 -38.70
C TYR A 18 -54.77 25.92 -39.77
N PRO A 19 -55.98 26.52 -39.54
CA PRO A 19 -56.66 26.99 -38.30
C PRO A 19 -58.24 26.83 -38.16
N ALA A 20 -58.76 27.08 -36.93
CA ALA A 20 -60.02 27.69 -36.35
C ALA A 20 -61.37 27.92 -37.15
N PRO A 21 -62.55 28.35 -36.58
CA PRO A 21 -62.90 28.83 -35.20
C PRO A 21 -64.30 28.42 -34.60
N GLY A 22 -64.56 28.72 -33.30
CA GLY A 22 -65.91 28.82 -32.70
C GLY A 22 -66.00 28.73 -31.16
N THR A 23 -66.43 29.80 -30.49
CA THR A 23 -66.69 29.96 -29.01
C THR A 23 -68.11 30.60 -28.88
N PRO A 24 -68.89 30.62 -27.75
CA PRO A 24 -68.53 30.59 -26.31
C PRO A 24 -69.60 29.86 -25.39
N PRO A 25 -69.83 30.22 -24.11
CA PRO A 25 -68.97 30.11 -22.91
C PRO A 25 -69.59 29.25 -21.76
N GLY A 26 -68.71 28.71 -20.89
CA GLY A 26 -68.93 28.62 -19.44
C GLY A 26 -69.78 27.47 -18.86
N THR A 27 -69.12 26.41 -18.40
CA THR A 27 -69.36 25.73 -17.10
C THR A 27 -68.24 24.72 -16.83
N PRO A 28 -67.70 24.60 -15.60
CA PRO A 28 -66.58 23.70 -15.32
C PRO A 28 -67.08 22.28 -15.00
N PRO A 29 -66.41 21.21 -15.46
CA PRO A 29 -66.57 19.90 -14.86
C PRO A 29 -65.47 19.62 -13.83
N SER A 30 -65.88 18.84 -12.84
CA SER A 30 -65.24 18.41 -11.59
C SER A 30 -63.79 17.87 -11.69
N PRO A 31 -62.98 18.07 -10.64
CA PRO A 31 -61.66 17.45 -10.53
C PRO A 31 -61.83 16.03 -9.99
N ASP A 32 -61.51 15.00 -10.79
CA ASP A 32 -61.07 13.69 -10.28
C ASP A 32 -60.61 12.80 -11.44
N VAL A 33 -59.39 13.05 -11.94
CA VAL A 33 -58.58 12.03 -12.63
C VAL A 33 -57.12 12.24 -12.20
N PRO A 34 -56.47 11.30 -11.48
CA PRO A 34 -55.08 11.46 -11.06
C PRO A 34 -54.11 11.31 -12.25
N LEU A 35 -53.14 12.22 -12.32
CA LEU A 35 -51.97 12.16 -13.20
C LEU A 35 -51.11 10.93 -12.88
N SER A 36 -50.79 10.13 -13.90
CA SER A 36 -49.86 9.00 -13.80
C SER A 36 -48.42 9.48 -13.68
N GLY A 37 -47.79 9.28 -12.51
CA GLY A 37 -46.38 9.62 -12.30
C GLY A 37 -45.86 9.56 -10.86
N GLU A 38 -46.69 9.29 -9.85
CA GLU A 38 -46.22 9.16 -8.45
C GLU A 38 -45.87 7.71 -8.08
N VAL A 39 -44.65 7.51 -7.59
CA VAL A 39 -44.22 6.26 -6.95
C VAL A 39 -44.92 6.16 -5.59
N LYS A 40 -45.92 5.27 -5.47
CA LYS A 40 -46.59 4.99 -4.19
C LYS A 40 -45.60 4.39 -3.19
N ARG A 41 -45.45 5.03 -2.02
CA ARG A 41 -44.67 4.52 -0.87
C ARG A 41 -45.25 3.20 -0.35
N SER A 42 -44.37 2.27 -0.04
CA SER A 42 -44.72 0.98 0.60
C SER A 42 -45.22 1.19 2.04
N GLN A 43 -46.22 0.40 2.48
CA GLN A 43 -46.80 0.54 3.83
C GLN A 43 -45.98 -0.22 4.91
N PRO A 44 -45.96 0.27 6.17
CA PRO A 44 -45.26 -0.41 7.27
C PRO A 44 -45.90 -1.75 7.64
N LEU A 45 -45.08 -2.77 7.89
CA LEU A 45 -45.53 -4.06 8.44
C LEU A 45 -45.59 -4.01 9.98
N PRO A 46 -46.71 -4.38 10.61
CA PRO A 46 -46.79 -4.49 12.07
C PRO A 46 -46.09 -5.76 12.58
N ILE A 47 -45.23 -5.60 13.59
CA ILE A 47 -44.56 -6.72 14.28
C ILE A 47 -45.51 -7.25 15.37
N PRO A 48 -45.91 -8.54 15.37
CA PRO A 48 -46.74 -9.08 16.43
C PRO A 48 -45.94 -9.21 17.73
N THR A 49 -46.39 -8.55 18.79
CA THR A 49 -45.85 -8.74 20.14
C THR A 49 -46.44 -10.00 20.77
N SER A 50 -45.75 -11.13 20.69
CA SER A 50 -46.04 -12.28 21.54
C SER A 50 -44.81 -13.16 21.79
N ARG A 51 -44.17 -12.95 22.94
CA ARG A 51 -43.44 -14.03 23.65
C ARG A 51 -43.96 -14.09 25.08
N LYS A 52 -44.91 -15.01 25.30
CA LYS A 52 -45.22 -15.53 26.64
C LYS A 52 -43.98 -16.27 27.13
N LEU A 53 -43.36 -15.76 28.20
CA LEU A 53 -42.41 -16.51 29.01
C LEU A 53 -43.18 -17.63 29.72
N ARG A 54 -42.78 -18.88 29.48
CA ARG A 54 -43.11 -20.00 30.37
C ARG A 54 -42.04 -20.04 31.46
N GLU A 55 -42.52 -20.00 32.68
CA GLU A 55 -41.81 -20.17 33.94
C GLU A 55 -41.61 -21.67 34.18
N GLU A 56 -40.38 -22.13 34.41
CA GLU A 56 -40.11 -23.37 35.15
C GLU A 56 -38.65 -23.44 35.67
N GLU A 57 -38.57 -23.46 37.01
CA GLU A 57 -37.59 -24.08 37.92
C GLU A 57 -36.16 -23.52 38.10
N LEU A 58 -36.02 -22.79 39.22
CA LEU A 58 -34.81 -22.61 40.01
C LEU A 58 -34.27 -23.94 40.55
N ARG A 59 -33.01 -24.27 40.22
CA ARG A 59 -32.11 -25.01 41.12
C ARG A 59 -30.72 -24.38 41.14
N SER A 60 -30.33 -24.01 42.35
CA SER A 60 -29.04 -23.45 42.77
C SER A 60 -27.89 -24.43 42.57
N THR A 61 -26.85 -24.01 41.83
CA THR A 61 -25.49 -24.57 41.94
C THR A 61 -24.46 -23.44 41.88
N SER A 62 -23.48 -23.55 42.76
CA SER A 62 -22.48 -22.56 43.18
C SER A 62 -21.55 -22.05 42.07
N LEU A 63 -21.22 -20.76 42.12
CA LEU A 63 -20.18 -20.10 41.32
C LEU A 63 -18.79 -20.74 41.56
N PRO A 64 -17.93 -20.88 40.54
CA PRO A 64 -16.54 -21.28 40.74
C PRO A 64 -15.69 -20.12 41.28
N ALA A 65 -14.79 -20.45 42.21
CA ALA A 65 -13.91 -19.52 42.90
C ALA A 65 -12.88 -18.86 41.96
N ILE A 66 -12.64 -17.57 42.20
CA ILE A 66 -11.64 -16.73 41.51
C ILE A 66 -10.22 -17.23 41.87
N PRO A 67 -9.32 -17.49 40.90
CA PRO A 67 -7.94 -17.91 41.20
C PRO A 67 -7.09 -16.78 41.80
N ASN A 68 -6.30 -17.12 42.82
CA ASN A 68 -5.36 -16.24 43.53
C ASN A 68 -4.24 -15.71 42.60
N PRO A 69 -3.96 -14.39 42.55
CA PRO A 69 -3.04 -13.80 41.58
C PRO A 69 -1.54 -13.87 41.93
N PHE A 70 -1.13 -14.48 43.05
CA PHE A 70 0.30 -14.57 43.42
C PHE A 70 0.68 -15.94 44.02
N PRO A 71 1.17 -16.89 43.19
CA PRO A 71 1.57 -18.23 43.67
C PRO A 71 2.98 -18.31 44.29
N GLU A 72 3.82 -17.28 44.13
CA GLU A 72 5.27 -17.40 44.39
C GLU A 72 5.74 -17.07 45.82
N LEU A 73 4.84 -16.91 46.79
CA LEU A 73 5.21 -16.48 48.15
C LEU A 73 5.01 -17.53 49.27
N CYS A 74 4.88 -18.82 48.93
CA CYS A 74 4.71 -19.88 49.93
C CYS A 74 5.78 -21.00 49.86
N SER A 75 6.96 -20.70 50.42
CA SER A 75 7.92 -21.62 51.12
C SER A 75 8.79 -22.63 50.33
N PRO A 76 9.89 -23.19 50.90
CA PRO A 76 11.14 -22.59 51.45
C PRO A 76 12.43 -23.18 50.76
N PRO A 77 13.68 -22.76 51.11
CA PRO A 77 14.89 -23.02 50.31
C PRO A 77 15.76 -24.18 50.83
N SER A 78 16.33 -25.01 49.92
CA SER A 78 17.60 -25.73 50.21
C SER A 78 18.18 -26.51 49.01
N GLN A 79 19.42 -26.12 48.67
CA GLN A 79 20.60 -26.96 48.40
C GLN A 79 20.73 -27.76 47.09
N THR A 80 21.80 -27.42 46.36
CA THR A 80 22.53 -28.28 45.41
C THR A 80 23.34 -29.37 46.18
N PRO A 81 23.81 -30.45 45.51
CA PRO A 81 25.18 -30.40 44.99
C PRO A 81 25.44 -31.15 43.67
N ILE A 82 26.65 -30.88 43.16
CA ILE A 82 27.32 -31.30 41.92
C ILE A 82 27.80 -32.77 41.99
N LEU A 83 27.83 -33.50 40.87
CA LEU A 83 28.88 -34.50 40.58
C LEU A 83 29.07 -34.69 39.06
N GLY A 84 30.33 -34.70 38.60
CA GLY A 84 30.72 -34.76 37.19
C GLY A 84 31.23 -36.13 36.69
N GLY A 85 31.47 -36.23 35.38
CA GLY A 85 32.19 -37.33 34.71
C GLY A 85 31.80 -37.53 33.23
N PRO A 86 32.69 -37.97 32.33
CA PRO A 86 32.78 -37.44 30.95
C PRO A 86 32.32 -38.43 29.85
N SER A 87 31.97 -37.91 28.66
CA SER A 87 32.54 -38.27 27.35
C SER A 87 31.63 -37.91 26.16
N SER A 88 32.26 -37.27 25.17
CA SER A 88 32.11 -37.38 23.72
C SER A 88 30.75 -37.67 23.05
N ALA A 89 30.43 -36.80 22.09
CA ALA A 89 29.58 -37.02 20.93
C ALA A 89 28.08 -37.26 21.18
N ARG A 90 27.29 -36.17 21.16
CA ARG A 90 25.90 -36.21 20.66
C ARG A 90 25.47 -34.83 20.16
N GLY A 91 24.81 -34.84 19.01
CA GLY A 91 24.51 -33.68 18.17
C GLY A 91 23.76 -32.55 18.88
N LEU A 92 23.95 -31.36 18.33
CA LEU A 92 23.19 -30.15 18.66
C LEU A 92 21.69 -30.44 18.43
N LEU A 93 20.99 -30.80 19.51
CA LEU A 93 19.54 -30.70 19.57
C LEU A 93 19.15 -29.22 19.40
N PRO A 94 18.00 -28.93 18.75
CA PRO A 94 17.56 -27.55 18.55
C PRO A 94 17.44 -26.85 19.89
N ARG A 95 18.08 -25.68 20.00
CA ARG A 95 17.90 -24.77 21.12
C ARG A 95 16.40 -24.58 21.33
N ASP A 96 15.94 -24.95 22.53
CA ASP A 96 14.59 -24.86 23.08
C ASP A 96 13.63 -23.94 22.28
N ALA A 97 12.80 -24.53 21.42
CA ALA A 97 11.83 -23.81 20.57
C ALA A 97 10.74 -23.10 21.39
N SER A 98 10.70 -23.31 22.71
CA SER A 98 9.76 -22.73 23.65
C SER A 98 10.13 -21.32 24.13
N ARG A 99 11.40 -20.90 24.00
CA ARG A 99 11.84 -19.62 24.58
C ARG A 99 11.53 -18.45 23.63
N PRO A 100 10.80 -17.42 24.08
CA PRO A 100 10.54 -16.23 23.26
C PRO A 100 11.86 -15.51 22.95
N HIS A 101 11.97 -15.02 21.72
CA HIS A 101 13.10 -14.23 21.25
C HIS A 101 12.68 -12.76 21.25
N VAL A 102 13.55 -11.89 21.78
CA VAL A 102 13.31 -10.45 21.76
C VAL A 102 13.96 -9.85 20.52
N ILE A 103 13.16 -9.18 19.71
CA ILE A 103 13.65 -8.38 18.58
C ILE A 103 13.38 -6.89 18.83
N LYS A 104 14.22 -6.02 18.26
CA LYS A 104 14.03 -4.56 18.32
C LYS A 104 13.59 -4.06 16.95
N VAL A 105 12.45 -3.38 16.91
CA VAL A 105 11.88 -2.80 15.70
C VAL A 105 11.77 -1.28 15.88
N TYR A 106 12.21 -0.55 14.86
CA TYR A 106 12.25 0.90 14.86
C TYR A 106 11.19 1.47 13.93
N SER A 107 10.60 2.60 14.29
CA SER A 107 9.79 3.42 13.39
C SER A 107 10.67 4.34 12.54
N GLU A 108 10.07 5.00 11.55
CA GLU A 108 10.77 5.93 10.65
C GLU A 108 11.28 7.21 11.33
N ASP A 109 10.78 7.53 12.52
CA ASP A 109 11.27 8.62 13.38
C ASP A 109 12.39 8.18 14.34
N GLY A 110 12.74 6.89 14.35
CA GLY A 110 13.80 6.33 15.19
C GLY A 110 13.32 5.84 16.56
N ALA A 111 12.04 5.94 16.90
CA ALA A 111 11.53 5.31 18.12
C ALA A 111 11.69 3.78 18.02
N CYS A 112 11.99 3.14 19.15
CA CYS A 112 12.31 1.72 19.20
C CYS A 112 11.32 0.99 20.10
N ARG A 113 10.80 -0.14 19.63
CA ARG A 113 10.03 -1.09 20.43
C ARG A 113 10.68 -2.45 20.45
N SER A 114 10.72 -3.05 21.64
CA SER A 114 11.12 -4.44 21.81
C SER A 114 9.88 -5.31 21.77
N VAL A 115 9.90 -6.38 20.98
CA VAL A 115 8.78 -7.31 20.86
C VAL A 115 9.28 -8.74 21.00
N GLU A 116 8.52 -9.54 21.72
CA GLU A 116 8.77 -10.97 21.88
C GLU A 116 8.11 -11.74 20.74
N VAL A 117 8.86 -12.64 20.13
CA VAL A 117 8.45 -13.45 18.99
C VAL A 117 8.92 -14.88 19.14
N ALA A 118 8.16 -15.83 18.60
CA ALA A 118 8.60 -17.22 18.50
C ALA A 118 9.77 -17.36 17.52
N ALA A 119 10.56 -18.44 17.63
CA ALA A 119 11.71 -18.69 16.75
C ALA A 119 11.33 -18.75 15.25
N GLY A 120 10.13 -19.26 14.93
CA GLY A 120 9.60 -19.33 13.56
C GLY A 120 8.78 -18.10 13.13
N ALA A 121 8.83 -16.99 13.87
CA ALA A 121 8.03 -15.81 13.54
C ALA A 121 8.46 -15.21 12.19
N THR A 122 7.50 -15.13 11.27
CA THR A 122 7.73 -14.59 9.94
C THR A 122 7.63 -13.06 9.93
N ALA A 123 8.25 -12.43 8.94
CA ALA A 123 8.15 -10.98 8.74
C ALA A 123 6.69 -10.52 8.63
N ARG A 124 5.83 -11.32 7.99
CA ARG A 124 4.39 -11.06 7.92
C ARG A 124 3.74 -11.00 9.29
N TYR A 125 3.95 -12.03 10.12
CA TYR A 125 3.34 -12.13 11.44
C TYR A 125 3.74 -10.93 12.31
N VAL A 126 5.02 -10.56 12.27
CA VAL A 126 5.51 -9.40 13.01
C VAL A 126 4.89 -8.11 12.50
N CYS A 127 4.73 -7.92 11.18
CA CYS A 127 4.02 -6.76 10.63
C CYS A 127 2.57 -6.70 11.10
N GLU A 128 1.81 -7.80 11.02
CA GLU A 128 0.41 -7.85 11.48
C GLU A 128 0.28 -7.48 12.97
N MET A 129 1.16 -8.04 13.80
CA MET A 129 1.20 -7.75 15.24
C MET A 129 1.50 -6.28 15.52
N LEU A 130 2.43 -5.66 14.78
CA LEU A 130 2.76 -4.24 14.94
C LEU A 130 1.63 -3.33 14.45
N VAL A 131 0.94 -3.67 13.36
CA VAL A 131 -0.26 -2.94 12.89
C VAL A 131 -1.34 -2.95 13.97
N GLN A 132 -1.62 -4.11 14.56
CA GLN A 132 -2.62 -4.24 15.64
C GLN A 132 -2.24 -3.40 16.87
N ARG A 133 -0.97 -3.44 17.29
CA ARG A 133 -0.48 -2.70 18.47
C ARG A 133 -0.42 -1.18 18.27
N SER A 134 -0.16 -0.73 17.05
CA SER A 134 -0.10 0.70 16.70
C SER A 134 -1.47 1.29 16.31
N HIS A 135 -2.53 0.48 16.32
CA HIS A 135 -3.87 0.84 15.82
C HIS A 135 -3.82 1.41 14.40
N ALA A 136 -2.86 0.97 13.60
CA ALA A 136 -2.71 1.40 12.22
C ALA A 136 -3.76 0.72 11.33
N LEU A 137 -4.11 1.36 10.21
CA LEU A 137 -4.97 0.74 9.21
C LEU A 137 -4.27 -0.49 8.63
N SER A 138 -4.97 -1.62 8.67
CA SER A 138 -4.49 -2.86 8.06
C SER A 138 -4.50 -2.72 6.54
N ASP A 139 -3.33 -2.89 5.92
CA ASP A 139 -3.14 -2.97 4.46
C ASP A 139 -1.99 -3.94 4.11
N GLU A 140 -1.81 -4.27 2.83
CA GLU A 140 -0.75 -5.18 2.35
C GLU A 140 0.64 -4.54 2.25
N ASN A 141 0.72 -3.22 2.40
CA ASN A 141 1.91 -2.43 2.11
C ASN A 141 2.86 -2.35 3.31
N TRP A 142 2.43 -2.82 4.48
CA TRP A 142 3.30 -2.94 5.64
C TRP A 142 4.45 -3.93 5.41
N GLY A 143 5.65 -3.54 5.86
CA GLY A 143 6.84 -4.38 5.76
C GLY A 143 7.87 -4.08 6.86
N LEU A 144 8.71 -5.08 7.10
CA LEU A 144 9.95 -4.91 7.86
C LEU A 144 11.10 -4.70 6.89
N VAL A 145 11.96 -3.74 7.22
CA VAL A 145 13.15 -3.41 6.45
C VAL A 145 14.36 -3.71 7.31
N GLU A 146 15.24 -4.59 6.83
CA GLU A 146 16.57 -4.77 7.41
C GLU A 146 17.45 -3.62 6.96
N CYS A 147 18.05 -2.91 7.92
CA CYS A 147 18.99 -1.83 7.68
C CYS A 147 20.36 -2.17 8.27
N HIS A 148 21.42 -1.89 7.50
CA HIS A 148 22.81 -1.83 7.97
C HIS A 148 23.32 -0.38 7.80
N PRO A 149 23.10 0.52 8.78
CA PRO A 149 23.41 1.94 8.64
C PRO A 149 24.88 2.21 8.30
N HIS A 150 25.82 1.53 8.96
CA HIS A 150 27.26 1.64 8.67
C HIS A 150 27.65 1.25 7.23
N LEU A 151 26.85 0.43 6.53
CA LEU A 151 27.06 0.06 5.13
C LEU A 151 26.17 0.86 4.16
N ALA A 152 25.29 1.72 4.68
CA ALA A 152 24.23 2.38 3.92
C ALA A 152 23.41 1.39 3.06
N LEU A 153 23.12 0.20 3.61
CA LEU A 153 22.34 -0.84 2.95
C LEU A 153 20.98 -1.00 3.62
N GLU A 154 19.94 -1.17 2.82
CA GLU A 154 18.63 -1.59 3.30
C GLU A 154 17.93 -2.53 2.32
N ARG A 155 17.10 -3.44 2.84
CA ARG A 155 16.21 -4.28 2.03
C ARG A 155 14.92 -4.55 2.78
N GLY A 156 13.82 -4.71 2.05
CA GLY A 156 12.60 -5.28 2.61
C GLY A 156 12.80 -6.78 2.88
N LEU A 157 12.28 -7.27 4.00
CA LEU A 157 12.10 -8.71 4.21
C LEU A 157 10.90 -9.16 3.39
N GLU A 158 11.00 -10.31 2.74
CA GLU A 158 9.82 -10.97 2.20
C GLU A 158 8.99 -11.57 3.33
N ASP A 159 7.67 -11.57 3.15
CA ASP A 159 6.71 -11.96 4.19
C ASP A 159 6.95 -13.33 4.84
N HIS A 160 7.61 -14.25 4.14
CA HIS A 160 7.87 -15.62 4.59
C HIS A 160 9.18 -15.76 5.37
N GLU A 161 10.07 -14.75 5.33
CA GLU A 161 11.37 -14.83 5.99
C GLU A 161 11.22 -14.85 7.52
N SER A 162 12.02 -15.69 8.19
CA SER A 162 12.11 -15.70 9.66
C SER A 162 12.88 -14.49 10.16
N VAL A 163 12.23 -13.66 10.98
CA VAL A 163 12.85 -12.44 11.53
C VAL A 163 13.99 -12.78 12.48
N VAL A 164 13.87 -13.89 13.21
CA VAL A 164 14.89 -14.36 14.16
C VAL A 164 16.13 -14.86 13.41
N GLU A 165 15.96 -15.59 12.30
CA GLU A 165 17.09 -16.04 11.47
C GLU A 165 17.82 -14.87 10.81
N VAL A 166 17.08 -13.88 10.32
CA VAL A 166 17.67 -12.65 9.76
C VAL A 166 18.49 -11.92 10.83
N GLN A 167 17.94 -11.73 12.03
CA GLN A 167 18.66 -11.08 13.14
C GLN A 167 19.90 -11.87 13.56
N ALA A 168 19.85 -13.21 13.56
CA ALA A 168 20.98 -14.07 13.93
C ALA A 168 22.14 -14.01 12.91
N ALA A 169 21.88 -13.57 11.68
CA ALA A 169 22.90 -13.35 10.66
C ALA A 169 23.67 -12.02 10.82
N TRP A 170 23.22 -11.12 11.70
CA TRP A 170 23.87 -9.83 11.89
C TRP A 170 25.27 -9.92 12.53
N PRO A 171 26.16 -8.95 12.23
CA PRO A 171 27.40 -8.78 12.97
C PRO A 171 27.12 -8.58 14.47
N ILE A 172 27.87 -9.31 15.31
CA ILE A 172 27.83 -9.14 16.77
C ILE A 172 28.32 -7.73 17.11
N GLY A 173 27.54 -6.97 17.88
CA GLY A 173 27.85 -5.59 18.24
C GLY A 173 27.66 -4.57 17.11
N GLY A 174 27.05 -4.96 15.99
CA GLY A 174 26.69 -4.04 14.90
C GLY A 174 25.48 -3.16 15.22
N ASP A 175 25.24 -2.16 14.39
CA ASP A 175 24.10 -1.23 14.45
C ASP A 175 22.92 -1.64 13.52
N SER A 176 22.93 -2.90 13.08
CA SER A 176 21.85 -3.47 12.25
C SER A 176 20.52 -3.41 12.98
N ARG A 177 19.45 -3.10 12.25
CA ARG A 177 18.12 -2.93 12.83
C ARG A 177 17.00 -3.25 11.86
N PHE A 178 15.84 -3.61 12.42
CA PHE A 178 14.59 -3.67 11.67
C PHE A 178 13.88 -2.32 11.73
N VAL A 179 13.37 -1.85 10.59
CA VAL A 179 12.51 -0.67 10.50
C VAL A 179 11.13 -1.10 9.98
N PHE A 180 10.08 -0.73 10.70
CA PHE A 180 8.70 -0.95 10.29
C PHE A 180 8.19 0.25 9.51
N ARG A 181 7.82 0.06 8.25
CA ARG A 181 7.29 1.13 7.38
C ARG A 181 6.44 0.58 6.24
N LYS A 182 5.73 1.47 5.56
CA LYS A 182 5.02 1.12 4.32
C LYS A 182 5.99 0.96 3.15
N ASN A 183 5.67 0.05 2.24
CA ASN A 183 6.33 -0.18 0.97
C ASN A 183 5.28 -0.56 -0.07
N PHE A 184 4.80 0.43 -0.81
CA PHE A 184 3.80 0.26 -1.85
C PHE A 184 4.35 -0.52 -3.07
N ALA A 185 5.67 -0.51 -3.29
CA ALA A 185 6.31 -1.25 -4.38
C ALA A 185 6.49 -2.75 -4.11
N LYS A 186 6.24 -3.20 -2.87
CA LYS A 186 6.47 -4.58 -2.42
C LYS A 186 5.91 -5.63 -3.39
N TYR A 187 4.70 -5.40 -3.88
CA TYR A 187 3.97 -6.31 -4.76
C TYR A 187 3.61 -5.72 -6.14
N GLU A 188 4.16 -4.55 -6.51
CA GLU A 188 3.90 -3.94 -7.84
C GLU A 188 4.21 -4.89 -8.99
N LEU A 189 5.20 -5.77 -8.83
CA LEU A 189 5.60 -6.72 -9.85
C LEU A 189 4.48 -7.70 -10.28
N PHE A 190 3.47 -7.92 -9.42
CA PHE A 190 2.34 -8.81 -9.67
C PHE A 190 1.02 -8.07 -9.94
N LYS A 191 1.03 -6.73 -9.93
CA LYS A 191 -0.14 -5.93 -10.25
C LYS A 191 -0.15 -5.62 -11.74
N ASN A 192 -1.35 -5.43 -12.30
CA ASN A 192 -1.52 -5.04 -13.69
C ASN A 192 -1.15 -3.55 -13.82
N ALA A 193 0.13 -3.29 -14.13
CA ALA A 193 0.65 -1.95 -14.30
C ALA A 193 0.60 -1.54 -15.78
N PRO A 194 0.26 -0.27 -16.09
CA PRO A 194 0.28 0.25 -17.46
C PRO A 194 1.69 0.33 -18.07
N HIS A 195 2.73 0.20 -17.26
CA HIS A 195 4.12 0.20 -17.67
C HIS A 195 4.79 -1.10 -17.25
N SER A 196 5.42 -1.82 -18.18
CA SER A 196 6.16 -3.04 -17.87
C SER A 196 7.32 -2.75 -16.92
N LEU A 197 7.44 -3.55 -15.86
CA LEU A 197 8.57 -3.47 -14.93
C LEU A 197 9.89 -3.84 -15.61
N PHE A 198 9.83 -4.76 -16.58
CA PHE A 198 10.96 -5.27 -17.32
C PHE A 198 10.99 -4.65 -18.72
N PRO A 199 11.90 -3.71 -19.00
CA PRO A 199 12.10 -3.20 -20.36
C PRO A 199 12.51 -4.35 -21.29
N GLU A 200 12.01 -4.34 -22.53
CA GLU A 200 12.30 -5.37 -23.53
C GLU A 200 13.80 -5.63 -23.69
N LYS A 201 14.61 -4.56 -23.73
CA LYS A 201 16.07 -4.63 -23.82
C LYS A 201 16.75 -5.39 -22.67
N MET A 202 16.09 -5.51 -21.52
CA MET A 202 16.60 -6.20 -20.34
C MET A 202 16.24 -7.68 -20.27
N VAL A 203 15.30 -8.14 -21.09
CA VAL A 203 14.88 -9.55 -21.11
C VAL A 203 15.40 -10.16 -22.40
N SER A 204 16.22 -11.21 -22.32
CA SER A 204 16.56 -11.96 -23.53
C SER A 204 15.33 -12.74 -23.97
N SER A 205 14.74 -12.37 -25.11
CA SER A 205 13.64 -13.13 -25.72
C SER A 205 14.16 -14.50 -26.14
N CYS A 206 13.64 -15.57 -25.53
CA CYS A 206 13.87 -16.94 -25.98
C CYS A 206 12.84 -17.39 -27.04
N LEU A 207 12.07 -16.46 -27.62
CA LEU A 207 11.01 -16.72 -28.59
C LEU A 207 11.08 -15.76 -29.78
N ASP A 208 10.55 -16.22 -30.91
CA ASP A 208 10.61 -15.60 -32.24
C ASP A 208 10.26 -14.11 -32.25
N ALA A 209 10.97 -13.36 -33.10
CA ALA A 209 10.98 -11.90 -33.19
C ALA A 209 9.64 -11.23 -33.60
N HIS A 210 8.52 -11.96 -33.57
CA HIS A 210 7.22 -11.49 -34.07
C HIS A 210 6.12 -11.36 -33.01
N THR A 211 6.33 -11.85 -31.79
CA THR A 211 5.39 -11.64 -30.67
C THR A 211 6.17 -11.24 -29.40
N GLY A 212 6.04 -9.97 -29.00
CA GLY A 212 6.57 -9.50 -27.72
C GLY A 212 5.94 -10.28 -26.55
N LEU A 213 6.74 -10.62 -25.54
CA LEU A 213 6.24 -11.25 -24.31
C LEU A 213 5.51 -10.22 -23.46
N SER A 214 4.26 -10.50 -23.06
CA SER A 214 3.55 -9.64 -22.11
C SER A 214 4.21 -9.69 -20.73
N HIS A 215 3.98 -8.65 -19.91
CA HIS A 215 4.49 -8.63 -18.53
C HIS A 215 3.95 -9.83 -17.72
N GLU A 216 2.69 -10.20 -17.91
CA GLU A 216 2.08 -11.35 -17.23
C GLU A 216 2.75 -12.67 -17.65
N ASP A 217 2.97 -12.89 -18.95
CA ASP A 217 3.66 -14.08 -19.46
C ASP A 217 5.10 -14.17 -18.95
N LEU A 218 5.78 -13.02 -18.89
CA LEU A 218 7.13 -12.95 -18.36
C LEU A 218 7.17 -13.36 -16.88
N ILE A 219 6.25 -12.84 -16.07
CA ILE A 219 6.14 -13.24 -14.66
C ILE A 219 5.81 -14.74 -14.55
N GLN A 220 4.88 -15.27 -15.34
CA GLN A 220 4.59 -16.71 -15.35
C GLN A 220 5.83 -17.54 -15.70
N ASN A 221 6.64 -17.09 -16.66
CA ASN A 221 7.91 -17.76 -16.99
C ASN A 221 8.89 -17.76 -15.82
N PHE A 222 8.95 -16.71 -15.00
CA PHE A 222 9.76 -16.70 -13.77
C PHE A 222 9.22 -17.65 -12.68
N LEU A 223 7.90 -17.86 -12.64
CA LEU A 223 7.26 -18.72 -11.65
C LEU A 223 7.29 -20.21 -12.04
N ASN A 224 7.35 -20.50 -13.33
CA ASN A 224 7.40 -21.87 -13.85
C ASN A 224 8.75 -22.56 -13.53
N ALA A 225 8.68 -23.74 -12.93
CA ALA A 225 9.86 -24.51 -12.56
C ALA A 225 10.64 -24.94 -13.81
N GLY A 226 11.83 -24.37 -14.03
CA GLY A 226 12.74 -24.75 -15.11
C GLY A 226 12.91 -23.70 -16.20
N SER A 227 12.01 -22.72 -16.32
CA SER A 227 12.22 -21.52 -17.13
C SER A 227 12.71 -20.39 -16.23
N PHE A 228 13.86 -19.81 -16.56
CA PHE A 228 14.28 -18.53 -15.98
C PHE A 228 14.74 -17.64 -17.14
N PRO A 229 13.93 -16.65 -17.54
CA PRO A 229 14.34 -15.68 -18.55
C PRO A 229 15.68 -15.04 -18.17
N GLU A 230 16.63 -14.99 -19.10
CA GLU A 230 17.91 -14.33 -18.85
C GLU A 230 17.67 -12.81 -18.79
N ILE A 231 17.90 -12.22 -17.62
CA ILE A 231 17.90 -10.77 -17.45
C ILE A 231 19.30 -10.25 -17.76
N GLN A 232 19.39 -9.24 -18.61
CA GLN A 232 20.63 -8.68 -19.08
C GLN A 232 20.62 -7.16 -19.08
N GLY A 233 21.80 -6.54 -19.06
CA GLY A 233 21.90 -5.09 -19.18
C GLY A 233 23.21 -4.54 -18.67
N PHE A 234 23.45 -3.26 -18.93
CA PHE A 234 24.65 -2.59 -18.44
C PHE A 234 24.52 -2.25 -16.95
N LEU A 235 25.57 -2.57 -16.19
CA LEU A 235 25.75 -2.16 -14.81
C LEU A 235 27.16 -1.63 -14.62
N GLN A 236 27.31 -0.64 -13.75
CA GLN A 236 28.62 -0.19 -13.32
C GLN A 236 28.98 -0.92 -12.02
N LEU A 237 30.12 -1.62 -12.01
CA LEU A 237 30.67 -2.28 -10.83
C LEU A 237 31.82 -1.46 -10.26
N ARG A 238 31.87 -1.42 -8.93
CA ARG A 238 33.03 -0.91 -8.21
C ARG A 238 34.16 -1.93 -8.22
N GLY A 239 35.35 -1.53 -8.66
CA GLY A 239 36.55 -2.37 -8.62
C GLY A 239 37.03 -2.66 -7.19
N SER A 240 37.64 -3.82 -6.98
CA SER A 240 38.26 -4.21 -5.70
C SER A 240 39.36 -3.20 -5.31
N GLY A 241 39.13 -2.41 -4.26
CA GLY A 241 40.14 -1.54 -3.65
C GLY A 241 40.33 -0.14 -4.27
N ARG A 242 39.58 0.26 -5.31
CA ARG A 242 39.65 1.63 -5.88
C ARG A 242 38.25 2.28 -5.93
N LYS A 243 38.18 3.61 -5.92
CA LYS A 243 36.94 4.39 -6.23
C LYS A 243 36.62 4.38 -7.74
N LEU A 244 37.12 3.40 -8.49
CA LEU A 244 36.97 3.31 -9.93
C LEU A 244 35.75 2.45 -10.26
N TRP A 245 34.82 3.04 -11.01
CA TRP A 245 33.64 2.38 -11.53
C TRP A 245 33.88 1.96 -12.97
N LYS A 246 33.55 0.71 -13.28
CA LYS A 246 33.66 0.16 -14.63
C LYS A 246 32.30 -0.34 -15.10
N ARG A 247 31.94 0.01 -16.32
CA ARG A 247 30.71 -0.43 -16.97
C ARG A 247 30.92 -1.82 -17.57
N PHE A 248 30.06 -2.76 -17.22
CA PHE A 248 30.03 -4.10 -17.77
C PHE A 248 28.62 -4.45 -18.24
N PHE A 249 28.52 -5.36 -19.22
CA PHE A 249 27.25 -5.97 -19.57
C PHE A 249 27.06 -7.22 -18.71
N CYS A 250 25.99 -7.24 -17.91
CA CYS A 250 25.70 -8.27 -16.93
C CYS A 250 24.57 -9.20 -17.39
N PHE A 251 24.59 -10.43 -16.89
CA PHE A 251 23.58 -11.46 -17.15
C PHE A 251 23.21 -12.16 -15.85
N LEU A 252 21.93 -12.23 -15.53
CA LEU A 252 21.39 -13.08 -14.49
C LEU A 252 20.85 -14.34 -15.14
N ARG A 253 21.48 -15.47 -14.83
CA ARG A 253 21.15 -16.81 -15.31
C ARG A 253 20.80 -17.69 -14.13
N ARG A 254 20.24 -18.88 -14.40
CA ARG A 254 19.93 -19.92 -13.40
C ARG A 254 21.10 -20.25 -12.45
N SER A 255 22.34 -20.16 -12.92
CA SER A 255 23.54 -20.44 -12.12
C SER A 255 24.11 -19.24 -11.35
N GLY A 256 23.50 -18.06 -11.48
CA GLY A 256 23.91 -16.83 -10.78
C GLY A 256 24.14 -15.65 -11.70
N LEU A 257 24.84 -14.64 -11.17
CA LEU A 257 25.14 -13.40 -11.86
C LEU A 257 26.52 -13.45 -12.53
N TYR A 258 26.57 -13.00 -13.78
CA TYR A 258 27.79 -12.91 -14.60
C TYR A 258 27.95 -11.52 -15.20
N TYR A 259 29.17 -11.17 -15.61
CA TYR A 259 29.42 -10.07 -16.55
C TYR A 259 30.33 -10.49 -17.70
N SER A 260 30.21 -9.80 -18.84
CA SER A 260 31.11 -9.99 -19.99
C SER A 260 32.39 -9.17 -19.87
N THR A 261 33.53 -9.78 -20.14
CA THR A 261 34.83 -9.10 -20.32
C THR A 261 35.01 -8.53 -21.72
N LYS A 262 34.14 -8.87 -22.67
CA LYS A 262 34.20 -8.43 -24.06
C LYS A 262 32.84 -7.91 -24.54
N GLY A 263 32.59 -6.63 -24.31
CA GLY A 263 31.37 -5.95 -24.76
C GLY A 263 30.11 -6.62 -24.20
N THR A 264 29.23 -7.08 -25.09
CA THR A 264 28.00 -7.81 -24.77
C THR A 264 28.11 -9.32 -25.04
N SER A 265 29.32 -9.83 -25.25
CA SER A 265 29.54 -11.23 -25.64
C SER A 265 29.04 -12.20 -24.56
N LYS A 266 28.26 -13.19 -25.00
CA LYS A 266 27.75 -14.32 -24.20
C LYS A 266 28.62 -15.58 -24.30
N ASP A 267 29.76 -15.52 -25.00
CA ASP A 267 30.71 -16.63 -25.10
C ASP A 267 31.23 -16.98 -23.70
N PRO A 268 31.17 -18.26 -23.26
CA PRO A 268 31.62 -18.68 -21.94
C PRO A 268 33.01 -18.20 -21.54
N ARG A 269 33.95 -18.06 -22.51
CA ARG A 269 35.31 -17.57 -22.25
C ARG A 269 35.36 -16.09 -21.85
N HIS A 270 34.35 -15.32 -22.24
CA HIS A 270 34.23 -13.91 -21.88
C HIS A 270 33.38 -13.70 -20.62
N LEU A 271 32.73 -14.74 -20.09
CA LEU A 271 31.89 -14.61 -18.91
C LEU A 271 32.70 -14.74 -17.63
N GLN A 272 32.50 -13.77 -16.74
CA GLN A 272 33.07 -13.77 -15.40
C GLN A 272 31.95 -13.89 -14.38
N TYR A 273 32.08 -14.87 -13.50
CA TYR A 273 31.14 -15.11 -12.42
C TYR A 273 31.25 -14.04 -11.33
N VAL A 274 30.11 -13.58 -10.82
CA VAL A 274 30.04 -12.48 -9.84
C VAL A 274 29.55 -12.95 -8.48
N ALA A 275 28.40 -13.63 -8.45
CA ALA A 275 27.76 -14.05 -7.21
C ALA A 275 26.69 -15.14 -7.44
N ASP A 276 26.53 -15.99 -6.42
CA ASP A 276 25.35 -16.83 -6.25
C ASP A 276 24.27 -15.99 -5.57
N VAL A 277 23.14 -15.81 -6.25
CA VAL A 277 22.01 -15.03 -5.75
C VAL A 277 21.25 -15.79 -4.65
N ASN A 278 21.24 -17.13 -4.66
CA ASN A 278 20.57 -17.92 -3.64
C ASN A 278 21.30 -17.85 -2.30
N GLU A 279 22.64 -17.82 -2.33
CA GLU A 279 23.47 -17.65 -1.13
C GLU A 279 23.72 -16.17 -0.74
N SER A 280 23.02 -15.22 -1.37
CA SER A 280 23.20 -13.79 -1.11
C SER A 280 21.89 -13.07 -0.89
N ASN A 281 21.94 -11.92 -0.22
CA ASN A 281 20.85 -10.96 -0.13
C ASN A 281 21.16 -9.73 -0.96
N VAL A 282 20.13 -9.11 -1.53
CA VAL A 282 20.25 -7.91 -2.34
C VAL A 282 19.67 -6.72 -1.58
N TYR A 283 20.40 -5.61 -1.57
CA TYR A 283 20.10 -4.40 -0.81
C TYR A 283 20.11 -3.18 -1.72
N VAL A 284 19.24 -2.21 -1.45
CA VAL A 284 19.35 -0.85 -1.97
C VAL A 284 20.47 -0.13 -1.23
N VAL A 285 21.24 0.70 -1.95
CA VAL A 285 22.28 1.54 -1.36
C VAL A 285 21.73 2.95 -1.15
N THR A 286 21.58 3.39 0.10
CA THR A 286 20.89 4.66 0.43
C THR A 286 21.79 5.89 0.40
N GLN A 287 23.09 5.75 0.70
CA GLN A 287 24.07 6.86 0.73
C GLN A 287 25.26 6.58 -0.19
N GLY A 288 24.97 6.03 -1.36
CA GLY A 288 25.96 5.45 -2.27
C GLY A 288 26.99 6.44 -2.80
N ARG A 289 26.59 7.67 -3.14
CA ARG A 289 27.52 8.72 -3.58
C ARG A 289 28.53 9.08 -2.49
N LYS A 290 28.04 9.29 -1.27
CA LYS A 290 28.87 9.69 -0.11
C LYS A 290 29.82 8.55 0.31
N LEU A 291 29.29 7.34 0.49
CA LEU A 291 30.04 6.23 1.08
C LEU A 291 30.91 5.49 0.05
N TYR A 292 30.45 5.38 -1.19
CA TYR A 292 31.08 4.54 -2.22
C TYR A 292 31.54 5.30 -3.46
N GLY A 293 31.25 6.60 -3.56
CA GLY A 293 31.59 7.40 -4.74
C GLY A 293 30.80 7.00 -5.98
N MET A 294 29.53 6.58 -5.81
CA MET A 294 28.71 6.09 -6.91
C MET A 294 28.44 7.16 -8.00
N PRO A 295 28.45 6.76 -9.30
CA PRO A 295 28.15 7.66 -10.42
C PRO A 295 26.70 8.16 -10.45
N THR A 296 25.74 7.34 -10.01
CA THR A 296 24.31 7.68 -9.90
C THR A 296 23.80 7.39 -8.48
N ASP A 297 22.57 7.80 -8.16
CA ASP A 297 21.92 7.44 -6.88
C ASP A 297 21.28 6.03 -6.92
N PHE A 298 21.30 5.39 -8.09
CA PHE A 298 20.58 4.15 -8.37
C PHE A 298 21.47 2.92 -8.11
N GLY A 299 21.97 2.81 -6.88
CA GLY A 299 22.82 1.70 -6.46
C GLY A 299 22.08 0.58 -5.77
N PHE A 300 22.61 -0.62 -5.94
CA PHE A 300 22.25 -1.80 -5.17
C PHE A 300 23.50 -2.63 -4.85
N CYS A 301 23.41 -3.49 -3.86
CA CYS A 301 24.50 -4.32 -3.37
C CYS A 301 24.06 -5.77 -3.24
N ILE A 302 24.91 -6.69 -3.68
CA ILE A 302 24.79 -8.11 -3.37
C ILE A 302 25.74 -8.41 -2.21
N LYS A 303 25.18 -8.86 -1.09
CA LYS A 303 25.91 -9.24 0.12
C LYS A 303 25.71 -10.75 0.36
N PRO A 304 26.76 -11.56 0.30
CA PRO A 304 26.67 -12.99 0.62
C PRO A 304 26.20 -13.22 2.06
N ASN A 305 25.38 -14.25 2.28
CA ASN A 305 24.82 -14.57 3.61
C ASN A 305 25.92 -14.91 4.63
N LYS A 306 27.00 -15.56 4.16
CA LYS A 306 28.16 -15.94 4.97
C LYS A 306 29.00 -14.71 5.40
N LEU A 307 28.82 -13.56 4.74
CA LEU A 307 29.55 -12.34 5.06
C LEU A 307 28.87 -11.60 6.23
N ARG A 308 29.46 -11.74 7.42
CA ARG A 308 28.98 -11.07 8.63
C ARG A 308 29.52 -9.66 8.81
N ASN A 309 30.79 -9.40 8.48
CA ASN A 309 31.47 -8.16 8.87
C ASN A 309 32.10 -7.39 7.69
N GLY A 310 31.92 -6.07 7.70
CA GLY A 310 32.71 -5.10 6.93
C GLY A 310 32.38 -4.97 5.45
N HIS A 311 33.17 -4.13 4.76
CA HIS A 311 33.01 -3.83 3.33
C HIS A 311 33.66 -4.88 2.41
N LYS A 312 34.54 -5.73 2.94
CA LYS A 312 35.29 -6.72 2.16
C LYS A 312 34.34 -7.84 1.71
N GLY A 313 34.19 -8.00 0.39
CA GLY A 313 33.31 -9.03 -0.19
C GLY A 313 31.95 -8.52 -0.66
N LEU A 314 31.57 -7.27 -0.33
CA LEU A 314 30.38 -6.64 -0.92
C LEU A 314 30.58 -6.43 -2.43
N ARG A 315 29.52 -6.69 -3.20
CA ARG A 315 29.47 -6.39 -4.64
C ARG A 315 28.49 -5.24 -4.84
N ILE A 316 29.02 -4.05 -5.10
CA ILE A 316 28.22 -2.83 -5.27
C ILE A 316 28.08 -2.52 -6.76
N PHE A 317 26.84 -2.34 -7.18
CA PHE A 317 26.42 -2.06 -8.54
C PHE A 317 25.72 -0.71 -8.60
N CYS A 318 25.80 -0.07 -9.76
CA CYS A 318 25.14 1.21 -10.03
C CYS A 318 24.49 1.12 -11.42
N SER A 319 23.17 1.36 -11.50
CA SER A 319 22.45 1.45 -12.77
C SER A 319 22.42 2.88 -13.29
N GLU A 320 21.98 3.06 -14.54
CA GLU A 320 21.83 4.37 -15.17
C GLU A 320 20.64 5.16 -14.61
N ASP A 321 19.52 4.47 -14.36
CA ASP A 321 18.26 5.04 -13.89
C ASP A 321 17.56 4.13 -12.85
N GLU A 322 16.51 4.67 -12.24
CA GLU A 322 15.67 4.00 -11.24
C GLU A 322 14.94 2.78 -11.81
N GLN A 323 14.47 2.86 -13.05
CA GLN A 323 13.74 1.76 -13.70
C GLN A 323 14.64 0.53 -13.82
N SER A 324 15.87 0.73 -14.28
CA SER A 324 16.87 -0.32 -14.41
C SER A 324 17.21 -0.92 -13.05
N ARG A 325 17.39 -0.09 -12.00
CA ARG A 325 17.60 -0.59 -10.63
C ARG A 325 16.43 -1.45 -10.16
N THR A 326 15.21 -0.94 -10.29
CA THR A 326 14.00 -1.62 -9.83
C THR A 326 13.81 -2.94 -10.57
N CYS A 327 14.06 -2.96 -11.88
CA CYS A 327 14.06 -4.17 -12.70
C CYS A 327 15.07 -5.22 -12.20
N TRP A 328 16.33 -4.84 -11.97
CA TRP A 328 17.34 -5.75 -11.41
C TRP A 328 16.93 -6.29 -10.04
N LEU A 329 16.47 -5.43 -9.12
CA LEU A 329 16.00 -5.85 -7.80
C LEU A 329 14.83 -6.83 -7.89
N ALA A 330 13.85 -6.57 -8.75
CA ALA A 330 12.73 -7.47 -9.00
C ALA A 330 13.18 -8.81 -9.59
N ALA A 331 14.12 -8.79 -10.54
CA ALA A 331 14.72 -10.00 -11.11
C ALA A 331 15.40 -10.86 -10.03
N PHE A 332 16.17 -10.25 -9.13
CA PHE A 332 16.79 -10.98 -8.03
C PHE A 332 15.77 -11.57 -7.05
N ARG A 333 14.69 -10.85 -6.75
CA ARG A 333 13.60 -11.35 -5.89
C ARG A 333 12.90 -12.55 -6.53
N LEU A 334 12.54 -12.45 -7.82
CA LEU A 334 11.94 -13.54 -8.58
C LEU A 334 12.89 -14.74 -8.69
N PHE A 335 14.17 -14.52 -8.97
CA PHE A 335 15.18 -15.57 -9.01
C PHE A 335 15.28 -16.32 -7.68
N LYS A 336 15.39 -15.58 -6.58
CA LYS A 336 15.66 -16.14 -5.27
C LYS A 336 14.44 -16.85 -4.67
N TYR A 337 13.26 -16.27 -4.85
CA TYR A 337 12.05 -16.70 -4.12
C TYR A 337 10.97 -17.31 -5.04
N GLY A 338 10.97 -16.99 -6.33
CA GLY A 338 10.05 -17.55 -7.34
C GLY A 338 8.60 -17.63 -6.87
N VAL A 339 8.02 -18.83 -6.95
CA VAL A 339 6.64 -19.13 -6.54
C VAL A 339 6.34 -18.74 -5.09
N GLN A 340 7.31 -18.81 -4.18
CA GLN A 340 7.09 -18.40 -2.79
C GLN A 340 6.75 -16.90 -2.69
N LEU A 341 7.33 -16.07 -3.55
CA LEU A 341 7.03 -14.64 -3.61
C LEU A 341 5.60 -14.38 -4.11
N TYR A 342 5.13 -15.17 -5.08
CA TYR A 342 3.75 -15.10 -5.56
C TYR A 342 2.74 -15.58 -4.51
N LYS A 343 3.04 -16.67 -3.78
CA LYS A 343 2.23 -17.11 -2.63
C LYS A 343 2.10 -16.01 -1.57
N ASN A 344 3.17 -15.26 -1.34
CA ASN A 344 3.13 -14.14 -0.41
C ASN A 344 2.16 -13.04 -0.86
N TYR A 345 2.17 -12.71 -2.15
CA TYR A 345 1.22 -11.78 -2.76
C TYR A 345 -0.23 -12.25 -2.65
N GLN A 346 -0.51 -13.51 -3.01
CA GLN A 346 -1.86 -14.09 -2.92
C GLN A 346 -2.40 -14.05 -1.48
N GLN A 347 -1.56 -14.39 -0.50
CA GLN A 347 -1.92 -14.31 0.91
C GLN A 347 -2.24 -12.87 1.33
N ALA A 348 -1.47 -11.89 0.87
CA ALA A 348 -1.74 -10.48 1.15
C ALA A 348 -3.06 -10.00 0.53
N GLN A 349 -3.36 -10.40 -0.72
CA GLN A 349 -4.63 -10.09 -1.38
C GLN A 349 -5.84 -10.69 -0.68
N SER A 350 -5.74 -11.92 -0.18
CA SER A 350 -6.86 -12.60 0.49
C SER A 350 -7.39 -11.86 1.73
N ARG A 351 -6.59 -10.96 2.32
CA ARG A 351 -7.04 -10.09 3.42
C ARG A 351 -8.04 -9.02 2.98
N HIS A 352 -7.99 -8.55 1.73
CA HIS A 352 -9.01 -7.62 1.21
C HIS A 352 -10.39 -8.29 1.14
N LEU A 353 -10.44 -9.61 1.00
CA LEU A 353 -11.67 -10.39 0.96
C LEU A 353 -12.15 -10.85 2.35
N ARG A 354 -11.32 -10.71 3.39
CA ARG A 354 -11.66 -10.97 4.79
C ARG A 354 -11.28 -9.78 5.67
N PRO A 355 -12.19 -8.81 5.86
CA PRO A 355 -12.00 -7.77 6.87
C PRO A 355 -11.65 -8.43 8.22
N SER A 356 -10.59 -7.95 8.87
CA SER A 356 -10.18 -8.41 10.18
C SER A 356 -11.16 -7.91 11.25
N CYS A 357 -12.30 -8.57 11.33
CA CYS A 357 -13.20 -8.58 12.49
C CYS A 357 -13.56 -10.05 12.78
N ALA A 358 -12.58 -10.79 13.27
CA ALA A 358 -12.78 -12.12 13.84
C ALA A 358 -11.97 -12.29 15.12
N GLY A 359 -12.12 -11.33 16.04
CA GLY A 359 -12.28 -11.69 17.45
C GLY A 359 -13.78 -11.91 17.65
N SER A 360 -14.16 -13.00 18.29
CA SER A 360 -15.55 -13.36 18.54
C SER A 360 -16.36 -12.16 19.05
N PRO A 361 -17.38 -11.68 18.30
CA PRO A 361 -18.35 -10.77 18.88
C PRO A 361 -19.15 -11.56 19.93
N PRO A 362 -19.65 -10.94 21.02
CA PRO A 362 -20.60 -11.60 21.88
C PRO A 362 -21.76 -12.06 20.98
N LEU A 363 -22.14 -13.35 21.08
CA LEU A 363 -23.22 -13.99 20.31
C LEU A 363 -24.32 -12.99 19.95
N ARG A 364 -24.25 -12.43 18.73
CA ARG A 364 -25.33 -11.68 18.13
C ARG A 364 -25.96 -12.56 17.08
N SER A 365 -27.27 -12.66 17.21
CA SER A 365 -28.17 -13.60 16.56
C SER A 365 -27.98 -13.67 15.05
N VAL A 366 -28.16 -14.88 14.51
CA VAL A 366 -28.16 -15.23 13.09
C VAL A 366 -29.22 -14.40 12.33
N SER A 367 -28.84 -13.29 11.70
CA SER A 367 -29.68 -12.59 10.70
C SER A 367 -28.93 -11.65 9.74
N ASP A 368 -27.59 -11.73 9.64
CA ASP A 368 -26.78 -10.75 8.89
C ASP A 368 -26.71 -10.95 7.35
N ASN A 369 -27.59 -11.78 6.76
CA ASN A 369 -27.75 -11.89 5.30
C ASN A 369 -28.94 -11.08 4.75
N THR A 370 -29.47 -10.14 5.55
CA THR A 370 -30.67 -9.36 5.20
C THR A 370 -30.46 -7.88 5.52
N LEU A 371 -29.48 -7.26 4.85
CA LEU A 371 -29.40 -5.81 4.82
C LEU A 371 -30.57 -5.30 3.97
N VAL A 372 -31.48 -4.58 4.60
CA VAL A 372 -32.64 -3.95 3.97
C VAL A 372 -32.54 -2.43 4.16
N ALA A 373 -32.84 -1.67 3.12
CA ALA A 373 -32.88 -0.22 3.24
C ALA A 373 -34.01 0.17 4.21
N MET A 374 -33.75 1.07 5.16
CA MET A 374 -34.71 1.49 6.18
C MET A 374 -35.01 2.98 6.04
N ASP A 375 -36.28 3.35 6.21
CA ASP A 375 -36.73 4.74 6.22
C ASP A 375 -37.18 5.14 7.63
N PHE A 376 -36.60 6.22 8.16
CA PHE A 376 -36.90 6.80 9.48
C PHE A 376 -37.58 8.17 9.38
N SER A 377 -38.03 8.58 8.20
CA SER A 377 -38.66 9.90 7.99
C SER A 377 -40.07 10.03 8.63
N GLY A 378 -40.61 8.95 9.21
CA GLY A 378 -41.89 8.93 9.94
C GLY A 378 -41.74 8.68 11.45
N HIS A 379 -42.87 8.51 12.15
CA HIS A 379 -42.90 8.28 13.61
C HIS A 379 -42.42 6.89 14.05
N ALA A 380 -42.22 5.96 13.12
CA ALA A 380 -41.62 4.65 13.34
C ALA A 380 -40.77 4.27 12.12
N GLY A 381 -39.60 3.69 12.35
CA GLY A 381 -38.72 3.21 11.28
C GLY A 381 -39.36 2.06 10.52
N ARG A 382 -39.31 2.10 9.19
CA ARG A 382 -39.87 1.06 8.31
C ARG A 382 -38.79 0.50 7.37
N VAL A 383 -39.00 -0.74 6.91
CA VAL A 383 -38.19 -1.35 5.85
C VAL A 383 -38.69 -0.86 4.48
N ILE A 384 -37.78 -0.49 3.59
CA ILE A 384 -38.04 -0.16 2.19
C ILE A 384 -37.94 -1.45 1.37
N GLU A 385 -39.08 -2.04 1.04
CA GLU A 385 -39.14 -3.30 0.29
C GLU A 385 -39.07 -3.11 -1.23
N ASN A 386 -39.53 -1.96 -1.73
CA ASN A 386 -39.56 -1.68 -3.16
C ASN A 386 -38.15 -1.32 -3.68
N PRO A 387 -37.56 -2.10 -4.62
CA PRO A 387 -36.20 -1.86 -5.11
C PRO A 387 -36.02 -0.49 -5.79
N ARG A 388 -37.07 0.05 -6.45
CA ARG A 388 -37.01 1.38 -7.08
C ARG A 388 -37.03 2.50 -6.05
N GLU A 389 -37.77 2.30 -4.96
CA GLU A 389 -37.81 3.23 -3.83
C GLU A 389 -36.47 3.25 -3.09
N ALA A 390 -35.87 2.07 -2.87
CA ALA A 390 -34.53 1.95 -2.29
C ALA A 390 -33.45 2.60 -3.17
N LEU A 391 -33.52 2.41 -4.50
CA LEU A 391 -32.62 3.06 -5.44
C LEU A 391 -32.81 4.59 -5.46
N SER A 392 -34.05 5.07 -5.42
CA SER A 392 -34.35 6.49 -5.34
C SER A 392 -33.83 7.10 -4.05
N ALA A 393 -34.04 6.44 -2.90
CA ALA A 393 -33.52 6.87 -1.61
C ALA A 393 -31.99 6.90 -1.59
N ALA A 394 -31.32 5.90 -2.20
CA ALA A 394 -29.87 5.87 -2.32
C ALA A 394 -29.33 6.98 -3.25
N LEU A 395 -30.02 7.29 -4.35
CA LEU A 395 -29.67 8.38 -5.26
C LEU A 395 -29.91 9.75 -4.62
N GLU A 396 -31.01 9.91 -3.90
CA GLU A 396 -31.35 11.11 -3.14
C GLU A 396 -30.37 11.31 -1.99
N GLU A 397 -29.99 10.25 -1.27
CA GLU A 397 -28.93 10.29 -0.27
C GLU A 397 -27.59 10.65 -0.92
N ALA A 398 -27.19 10.05 -2.04
CA ALA A 398 -25.97 10.41 -2.75
C ALA A 398 -25.96 11.87 -3.23
N GLN A 399 -27.10 12.38 -3.69
CA GLN A 399 -27.27 13.80 -4.04
C GLN A 399 -27.30 14.70 -2.80
N ALA A 400 -27.90 14.26 -1.71
CA ALA A 400 -27.90 14.95 -0.42
C ALA A 400 -26.49 14.98 0.17
N TRP A 401 -25.67 13.94 0.01
CA TRP A 401 -24.25 13.94 0.36
C TRP A 401 -23.48 14.98 -0.46
N ARG A 402 -23.74 15.07 -1.78
CA ARG A 402 -23.17 16.12 -2.65
C ARG A 402 -23.66 17.54 -2.29
N LYS A 403 -24.86 17.67 -1.73
CA LYS A 403 -25.40 18.95 -1.20
C LYS A 403 -24.93 19.23 0.24
N LYS A 404 -24.66 18.21 1.05
CA LYS A 404 -24.25 18.30 2.47
C LYS A 404 -22.75 18.55 2.61
N THR A 405 -21.93 18.16 1.62
CA THR A 405 -20.57 18.70 1.46
C THR A 405 -20.58 20.21 1.19
N ASN A 406 -21.62 20.75 0.54
CA ASN A 406 -21.83 22.20 0.43
C ASN A 406 -22.38 22.83 1.72
N HIS A 407 -23.09 22.08 2.59
CA HIS A 407 -23.67 22.60 3.84
C HIS A 407 -22.86 22.34 5.13
N ARG A 408 -21.69 21.69 5.08
CA ARG A 408 -20.68 21.87 6.15
C ARG A 408 -20.08 23.30 6.17
N LEU A 409 -20.48 24.15 5.23
CA LEU A 409 -20.09 25.56 5.11
C LEU A 409 -21.06 26.54 5.74
N SER A 410 -22.08 26.09 6.48
CA SER A 410 -22.97 26.99 7.22
C SER A 410 -23.25 26.46 8.63
N LEU A 411 -22.29 26.68 9.53
CA LEU A 411 -22.58 26.90 10.96
C LEU A 411 -22.87 28.40 11.15
N PRO A 412 -23.81 28.77 12.05
CA PRO A 412 -24.07 30.16 12.34
C PRO A 412 -22.81 30.80 12.92
N THR A 413 -22.54 32.02 12.51
CA THR A 413 -21.41 32.85 12.94
C THR A 413 -21.28 32.83 14.46
N PRO A 414 -20.21 32.27 15.05
CA PRO A 414 -19.85 32.58 16.41
C PRO A 414 -19.02 33.87 16.35
N SER A 415 -19.59 34.95 16.86
CA SER A 415 -18.77 36.02 17.39
C SER A 415 -17.74 35.41 18.36
N SER A 416 -16.48 35.75 18.12
CA SER A 416 -15.36 35.53 19.05
C SER A 416 -14.86 34.08 19.20
N GLY A 417 -13.89 33.73 18.34
CA GLY A 417 -12.69 32.97 18.70
C GLY A 417 -12.84 31.49 19.11
N THR A 418 -12.66 30.57 18.16
CA THR A 418 -11.82 29.37 18.41
C THR A 418 -11.30 28.72 17.12
N SER A 419 -9.97 28.61 17.07
CA SER A 419 -9.12 28.10 15.99
C SER A 419 -9.12 26.55 15.90
N LEU A 420 -10.20 25.93 15.40
CA LEU A 420 -10.24 24.47 15.16
C LEU A 420 -10.41 24.09 13.68
N SER A 421 -11.12 24.88 12.87
CA SER A 421 -11.33 24.60 11.43
C SER A 421 -10.09 24.85 10.57
N ALA A 422 -9.25 25.82 10.92
CA ALA A 422 -8.13 26.27 10.06
C ALA A 422 -6.94 25.28 9.96
N ALA A 423 -6.96 24.16 10.68
CA ALA A 423 -5.81 23.26 10.80
C ALA A 423 -6.14 21.76 10.67
N ILE A 424 -7.31 21.39 10.14
CA ILE A 424 -7.72 19.97 10.00
C ILE A 424 -6.69 19.16 9.19
N HIS A 425 -6.00 19.79 8.23
CA HIS A 425 -4.93 19.16 7.46
C HIS A 425 -3.76 18.68 8.35
N ARG A 426 -3.50 19.30 9.52
CA ARG A 426 -2.38 18.95 10.40
C ARG A 426 -2.52 17.58 11.04
N THR A 427 -3.74 17.07 11.15
CA THR A 427 -4.01 15.72 11.66
C THR A 427 -4.06 14.68 10.55
N GLN A 428 -3.90 15.09 9.29
CA GLN A 428 -3.98 14.18 8.15
C GLN A 428 -2.66 13.43 7.96
N PRO A 429 -2.72 12.12 7.67
CA PRO A 429 -1.53 11.28 7.58
C PRO A 429 -0.64 11.61 6.36
N TRP A 430 -1.19 12.31 5.36
CA TRP A 430 -0.47 12.79 4.19
C TRP A 430 0.19 14.16 4.41
N PHE A 431 -0.03 14.83 5.55
CA PHE A 431 0.56 16.14 5.84
C PHE A 431 1.82 16.01 6.71
N HIS A 432 2.92 16.61 6.26
CA HIS A 432 4.25 16.46 6.90
C HIS A 432 4.80 17.77 7.47
N GLY A 433 4.03 18.87 7.45
CA GLY A 433 4.48 20.16 7.98
C GLY A 433 5.75 20.65 7.28
N ARG A 434 6.73 21.11 8.07
CA ARG A 434 7.98 21.74 7.59
C ARG A 434 9.07 20.71 7.27
N ILE A 435 8.90 19.97 6.19
CA ILE A 435 9.99 19.15 5.61
C ILE A 435 10.55 19.80 4.34
N SER A 436 11.82 19.53 4.04
CA SER A 436 12.46 20.04 2.82
C SER A 436 11.97 19.29 1.58
N ARG A 437 12.29 19.83 0.40
CA ARG A 437 12.05 19.14 -0.86
C ARG A 437 12.76 17.79 -0.89
N GLU A 438 14.03 17.76 -0.51
CA GLU A 438 14.89 16.57 -0.53
C GLU A 438 14.35 15.52 0.44
N GLU A 439 13.90 15.94 1.63
CA GLU A 439 13.28 15.06 2.62
C GLU A 439 11.96 14.45 2.09
N SER A 440 11.13 15.25 1.41
CA SER A 440 9.91 14.71 0.79
C SER A 440 10.21 13.67 -0.29
N GLN A 441 11.26 13.88 -1.09
CA GLN A 441 11.69 12.91 -2.09
C GLN A 441 12.22 11.62 -1.43
N ARG A 442 12.97 11.76 -0.32
CA ARG A 442 13.49 10.63 0.46
C ARG A 442 12.37 9.79 1.05
N LEU A 443 11.35 10.40 1.65
CA LEU A 443 10.22 9.71 2.27
C LEU A 443 9.38 8.96 1.23
N ILE A 444 9.02 9.61 0.13
CA ILE A 444 8.31 8.97 -0.99
C ILE A 444 9.16 7.82 -1.59
N GLY A 445 10.48 8.04 -1.68
CA GLY A 445 11.44 7.02 -2.11
C GLY A 445 11.43 5.77 -1.24
N GLN A 446 11.46 5.93 0.08
CA GLN A 446 11.49 4.83 1.05
C GLN A 446 10.22 3.97 1.05
N GLN A 447 9.10 4.51 0.58
CA GLN A 447 7.81 3.81 0.50
C GLN A 447 7.50 3.25 -0.90
N GLY A 448 8.46 3.31 -1.84
CA GLY A 448 8.43 2.49 -3.06
C GLY A 448 8.22 3.22 -4.38
N LEU A 449 8.21 4.56 -4.44
CA LEU A 449 8.13 5.31 -5.71
C LEU A 449 7.00 4.86 -6.67
N VAL A 450 5.85 4.46 -6.14
CA VAL A 450 4.69 4.05 -6.95
C VAL A 450 3.87 5.24 -7.41
N ASP A 451 3.19 5.11 -8.54
CA ASP A 451 2.31 6.15 -9.07
C ASP A 451 1.18 6.50 -8.10
N GLY A 452 0.98 7.80 -7.90
CA GLY A 452 -0.05 8.31 -6.98
C GLY A 452 0.37 8.33 -5.52
N LEU A 453 1.60 7.94 -5.17
CA LEU A 453 2.15 8.13 -3.82
C LEU A 453 2.46 9.61 -3.59
N PHE A 454 1.91 10.20 -2.54
CA PHE A 454 2.02 11.64 -2.31
C PHE A 454 2.10 12.04 -0.83
N LEU A 455 2.55 13.27 -0.62
CA LEU A 455 2.41 14.00 0.64
C LEU A 455 2.25 15.50 0.38
N VAL A 456 1.73 16.22 1.36
CA VAL A 456 1.68 17.69 1.38
C VAL A 456 2.60 18.20 2.49
N ARG A 457 3.34 19.27 2.19
CA ARG A 457 4.25 19.94 3.13
C ARG A 457 4.07 21.45 3.05
N GLU A 458 4.52 22.16 4.07
CA GLU A 458 4.63 23.62 4.03
C GLU A 458 5.66 24.06 2.97
N SER A 459 5.38 25.17 2.28
CA SER A 459 6.33 25.75 1.35
C SER A 459 7.44 26.47 2.11
N GLN A 460 8.70 26.20 1.75
CA GLN A 460 9.85 26.90 2.30
C GLN A 460 10.04 28.30 1.67
N ARG A 461 9.42 28.55 0.51
CA ARG A 461 9.56 29.82 -0.24
C ARG A 461 8.36 30.74 -0.05
N ASN A 462 7.17 30.18 0.19
CA ASN A 462 5.92 30.92 0.31
C ASN A 462 5.33 30.72 1.72
N PRO A 463 5.39 31.71 2.62
CA PRO A 463 5.03 31.55 4.04
C PRO A 463 3.59 31.07 4.32
N GLN A 464 2.67 31.25 3.37
CA GLN A 464 1.28 30.80 3.45
C GLN A 464 0.93 29.69 2.43
N GLY A 465 1.92 29.25 1.64
CA GLY A 465 1.74 28.24 0.61
C GLY A 465 2.11 26.84 1.09
N PHE A 466 1.59 25.85 0.39
CA PHE A 466 1.91 24.44 0.59
C PHE A 466 2.52 23.86 -0.69
N VAL A 467 3.03 22.65 -0.61
CA VAL A 467 3.55 21.91 -1.75
C VAL A 467 3.03 20.48 -1.71
N LEU A 468 2.31 20.07 -2.75
CA LEU A 468 1.99 18.67 -3.01
C LEU A 468 3.18 18.01 -3.70
N SER A 469 3.79 17.02 -3.06
CA SER A 469 4.85 16.19 -3.63
C SER A 469 4.26 14.86 -4.05
N LEU A 470 4.31 14.54 -5.34
CA LEU A 470 3.62 13.40 -5.97
C LEU A 470 4.61 12.55 -6.78
N CYS A 471 4.58 11.24 -6.58
CA CYS A 471 5.31 10.29 -7.41
C CYS A 471 4.52 9.92 -8.66
N HIS A 472 5.19 9.96 -9.80
CA HIS A 472 4.71 9.45 -11.08
C HIS A 472 5.88 9.02 -11.97
N VAL A 473 5.82 7.81 -12.50
CA VAL A 473 6.89 7.18 -13.30
C VAL A 473 8.23 7.24 -12.55
N GLN A 474 8.20 6.82 -11.28
CA GLN A 474 9.34 6.79 -10.36
C GLN A 474 10.04 8.15 -10.14
N LYS A 475 9.39 9.26 -10.50
CA LYS A 475 9.88 10.63 -10.30
C LYS A 475 8.94 11.39 -9.39
N VAL A 476 9.52 12.10 -8.43
CA VAL A 476 8.77 12.99 -7.54
C VAL A 476 8.65 14.37 -8.17
N LYS A 477 7.41 14.77 -8.48
CA LYS A 477 7.03 16.10 -8.95
C LYS A 477 6.48 16.91 -7.77
N HIS A 478 6.66 18.23 -7.82
CA HIS A 478 6.20 19.14 -6.76
C HIS A 478 5.30 20.21 -7.36
N TYR A 479 4.10 20.35 -6.79
CA TYR A 479 3.08 21.30 -7.21
C TYR A 479 2.87 22.30 -6.09
N LEU A 480 3.04 23.58 -6.41
CA LEU A 480 2.86 24.64 -5.44
C LEU A 480 1.35 24.87 -5.25
N ILE A 481 0.92 24.91 -4.00
CA ILE A 481 -0.44 25.24 -3.60
C ILE A 481 -0.37 26.64 -2.99
N LEU A 482 -1.03 27.60 -3.63
CA LEU A 482 -1.03 28.99 -3.17
C LEU A 482 -2.40 29.38 -2.61
N PRO A 483 -2.42 30.19 -1.54
CA PRO A 483 -3.63 30.85 -1.12
C PRO A 483 -4.04 31.89 -2.18
N SER A 484 -5.34 32.00 -2.40
CA SER A 484 -5.98 33.04 -3.20
C SER A 484 -7.18 33.57 -2.43
N GLU A 485 -7.42 34.87 -2.46
CA GLU A 485 -8.55 35.50 -1.78
C GLU A 485 -9.53 36.05 -2.81
N GLU A 486 -10.80 35.70 -2.67
CA GLU A 486 -11.88 36.17 -3.51
C GLU A 486 -13.10 36.45 -2.62
N GLU A 487 -13.68 37.65 -2.77
CA GLU A 487 -14.83 38.09 -1.97
C GLU A 487 -14.62 37.98 -0.45
N GLY A 488 -13.38 38.19 0.02
CA GLY A 488 -13.00 38.08 1.43
C GLY A 488 -12.91 36.63 1.95
N ARG A 489 -12.96 35.64 1.05
CA ARG A 489 -12.82 34.22 1.38
C ARG A 489 -11.51 33.67 0.84
N LEU A 490 -10.79 32.95 1.71
CA LEU A 490 -9.55 32.27 1.38
C LEU A 490 -9.83 30.94 0.66
N TYR A 491 -9.13 30.72 -0.44
CA TYR A 491 -9.10 29.48 -1.20
C TYR A 491 -7.65 29.03 -1.43
N PHE A 492 -7.47 27.77 -1.79
CA PHE A 492 -6.22 27.18 -2.24
C PHE A 492 -6.36 26.73 -3.68
N SER A 493 -5.30 26.93 -4.48
CA SER A 493 -5.25 26.50 -5.88
C SER A 493 -3.83 26.05 -6.25
N MET A 494 -3.73 25.20 -7.27
CA MET A 494 -2.47 24.77 -7.90
C MET A 494 -2.33 25.25 -9.35
N ASP A 495 -3.31 25.98 -9.86
CA ASP A 495 -3.50 26.33 -11.28
C ASP A 495 -3.93 27.79 -11.46
N ASP A 496 -3.27 28.69 -10.72
CA ASP A 496 -3.52 30.15 -10.73
C ASP A 496 -5.00 30.54 -10.54
N GLY A 497 -5.69 29.79 -9.68
CA GLY A 497 -7.07 30.07 -9.29
C GLY A 497 -8.13 29.55 -10.24
N GLN A 498 -7.79 28.74 -11.26
CA GLN A 498 -8.79 28.09 -12.12
C GLN A 498 -9.62 27.06 -11.34
N THR A 499 -8.95 26.23 -10.54
CA THR A 499 -9.59 25.29 -9.63
C THR A 499 -9.33 25.72 -8.19
N ARG A 500 -10.40 26.02 -7.45
CA ARG A 500 -10.34 26.60 -6.11
C ARG A 500 -10.87 25.61 -5.08
N PHE A 501 -10.17 25.51 -3.96
CA PHE A 501 -10.51 24.63 -2.85
C PHE A 501 -10.58 25.44 -1.56
N THR A 502 -11.58 25.18 -0.74
CA THR A 502 -11.78 25.89 0.54
C THR A 502 -10.74 25.50 1.59
N ASP A 503 -10.18 24.29 1.51
CA ASP A 503 -9.08 23.82 2.33
C ASP A 503 -8.24 22.76 1.59
N LEU A 504 -7.14 22.32 2.22
CA LEU A 504 -6.26 21.29 1.67
C LEU A 504 -6.92 19.90 1.63
N LEU A 505 -7.90 19.63 2.49
CA LEU A 505 -8.57 18.33 2.53
C LEU A 505 -9.43 18.17 1.27
N GLN A 506 -10.23 19.19 0.93
CA GLN A 506 -11.02 19.23 -0.30
C GLN A 506 -10.13 19.13 -1.54
N LEU A 507 -8.97 19.81 -1.54
CA LEU A 507 -7.99 19.70 -2.62
C LEU A 507 -7.50 18.27 -2.80
N VAL A 508 -7.11 17.59 -1.72
CA VAL A 508 -6.64 16.21 -1.76
C VAL A 508 -7.75 15.26 -2.21
N GLU A 509 -8.95 15.35 -1.61
CA GLU A 509 -10.10 14.52 -1.96
C GLU A 509 -10.49 14.68 -3.44
N PHE A 510 -10.50 15.92 -3.94
CA PHE A 510 -10.73 16.17 -5.36
C PHE A 510 -9.69 15.45 -6.23
N HIS A 511 -8.41 15.55 -5.89
CA HIS A 511 -7.33 14.96 -6.68
C HIS A 511 -7.16 13.44 -6.49
N GLN A 512 -7.82 12.85 -5.50
CA GLN A 512 -7.99 11.40 -5.37
C GLN A 512 -9.00 10.85 -6.38
N LEU A 513 -10.00 11.66 -6.76
CA LEU A 513 -11.07 11.27 -7.70
C LEU A 513 -10.84 11.81 -9.12
N ASN A 514 -10.16 12.95 -9.25
CA ASN A 514 -9.97 13.68 -10.50
C ASN A 514 -8.49 13.98 -10.72
N ARG A 515 -7.99 13.84 -11.95
CA ARG A 515 -6.58 14.15 -12.22
C ARG A 515 -6.30 15.66 -12.15
N GLY A 516 -7.23 16.49 -12.62
CA GLY A 516 -6.98 17.93 -12.78
C GLY A 516 -5.69 18.15 -13.58
N ILE A 517 -4.79 18.98 -13.05
CA ILE A 517 -3.47 19.24 -13.62
C ILE A 517 -2.41 18.16 -13.30
N LEU A 518 -2.74 17.18 -12.46
CA LEU A 518 -1.80 16.16 -12.00
C LEU A 518 -1.64 15.03 -13.04
N PRO A 519 -0.44 14.44 -13.17
CA PRO A 519 -0.18 13.39 -14.13
C PRO A 519 -0.89 12.07 -13.79
N CYS A 520 -1.25 11.84 -12.54
CA CYS A 520 -2.03 10.70 -12.08
C CYS A 520 -2.85 11.09 -10.83
N LEU A 521 -3.83 10.25 -10.47
CA LEU A 521 -4.62 10.43 -9.26
C LEU A 521 -3.76 10.28 -8.01
N LEU A 522 -4.12 10.99 -6.95
CA LEU A 522 -3.60 10.74 -5.61
C LEU A 522 -4.16 9.41 -5.12
N ARG A 523 -3.30 8.42 -4.87
CA ARG A 523 -3.72 7.05 -4.51
C ARG A 523 -3.25 6.65 -3.13
N HIS A 524 -2.00 6.96 -2.81
CA HIS A 524 -1.33 6.44 -1.63
C HIS A 524 -0.80 7.60 -0.78
N CYS A 525 -1.26 7.68 0.47
CA CYS A 525 -0.71 8.64 1.41
C CYS A 525 0.67 8.15 1.86
N CYS A 526 1.71 8.96 1.68
CA CYS A 526 2.99 8.72 2.31
C CYS A 526 2.86 9.07 3.78
N THR A 527 2.89 8.06 4.65
CA THR A 527 2.63 8.21 6.10
C THR A 527 3.89 7.93 6.90
N ARG A 528 4.21 8.76 7.89
CA ARG A 528 5.22 8.40 8.89
C ARG A 528 4.55 7.64 10.02
N VAL A 529 5.04 6.45 10.30
CA VAL A 529 4.38 5.55 11.24
C VAL A 529 5.15 5.58 12.54
N ALA A 530 4.48 6.02 13.60
CA ALA A 530 4.98 5.89 14.96
C ALA A 530 4.67 4.47 15.45
N LEU A 531 5.70 3.78 15.94
CA LEU A 531 5.52 2.47 16.55
C LEU A 531 4.96 2.61 17.95
#